data_AF-A0A673J976-F1
#
_entry.id   AF-A0A673J976-F1
#
_cell.length_a   1.000
_cell.length_b   1.000
_cell.length_c   1.000
_cell.angle_alpha   90.00
_cell.angle_beta   90.00
_cell.angle_gamma   90.00
#
_symmetry.space_group_name_H-M   'P 1'
#
loop_
_entity.id
_entity.type
_entity.pdbx_description
1 polymer ?
#
loop_
_entity_poly.entity_id
_entity_poly.type
_entity_poly.pdbx_seq_one_letter_code
_entity_poly.pdbx_strand_id
1 'polypeptide(L)'
;MAGARISVDQNEFMCAVCLDLLKDPVTIQCGHSYCKSCITGCWDQEDQMRVYSCPQCRQTFSPRPALARNTMLAELVEKLKKTELPADCYAGAGDVQCDVCTGRKYKASCLVCLNSYCQNHLEQHESWFRGKRHNLTEATGRLQEMICQKHEKLLEVFCRTDQKYICVLCTMDEHKNHDTVSAAAQRTEKQKQLKETQKTFQQRIQQREKDLQQLREAVESHKVSLEKKRSFRPFLVPKLSGSPNHYGIPLLLPSPASPLIPPEPPFFCAPANDMAGCEPPHPARFLCGAV
;
A
#
# COMPACT_ATOMS: atom_id res chain seq x y z
N MET A 1 -16.28 -36.66 -25.13
CA MET A 1 -15.79 -37.31 -23.90
C MET A 1 -15.61 -36.24 -22.83
N ALA A 2 -16.40 -36.30 -21.76
CA ALA A 2 -16.29 -35.37 -20.64
C ALA A 2 -15.01 -35.70 -19.84
N GLY A 3 -14.00 -34.83 -19.90
CA GLY A 3 -12.83 -34.95 -19.03
C GLY A 3 -13.23 -34.64 -17.60
N ALA A 4 -13.21 -35.65 -16.73
CA ALA A 4 -13.41 -35.44 -15.31
C ALA A 4 -12.33 -34.50 -14.77
N ARG A 5 -12.73 -33.31 -14.32
CA ARG A 5 -11.85 -32.41 -13.56
C ARG A 5 -11.80 -32.95 -12.13
N ILE A 6 -10.84 -33.81 -11.84
CA ILE A 6 -10.54 -34.22 -10.48
C ILE A 6 -9.95 -32.99 -9.78
N SER A 7 -10.68 -32.42 -8.82
CA SER A 7 -10.16 -31.39 -7.93
C SER A 7 -9.21 -32.06 -6.95
N VAL A 8 -7.90 -32.00 -7.23
CA VAL A 8 -6.88 -32.56 -6.34
C VAL A 8 -6.54 -31.50 -5.28
N ASP A 9 -6.63 -31.87 -4.00
CA ASP A 9 -6.28 -31.00 -2.89
C ASP A 9 -4.76 -30.77 -2.84
N GLN A 10 -4.32 -29.51 -2.71
CA GLN A 10 -2.90 -29.14 -2.69
C GLN A 10 -2.16 -29.74 -1.50
N ASN A 11 -2.89 -30.03 -0.42
CA ASN A 11 -2.33 -30.59 0.79
C ASN A 11 -1.77 -32.02 0.59
N GLU A 12 -2.20 -32.73 -0.46
CA GLU A 12 -1.72 -34.08 -0.77
C GLU A 12 -0.28 -34.12 -1.30
N PHE A 13 0.27 -32.97 -1.72
CA PHE A 13 1.61 -32.87 -2.31
C PHE A 13 2.62 -32.08 -1.48
N MET A 14 2.34 -31.87 -0.18
CA MET A 14 3.25 -31.16 0.72
C MET A 14 4.29 -32.11 1.32
N CYS A 15 5.53 -31.64 1.41
CA CYS A 15 6.59 -32.35 2.10
C CYS A 15 6.45 -32.19 3.62
N ALA A 16 6.39 -33.31 4.35
CA ALA A 16 6.26 -33.28 5.81
C ALA A 16 7.50 -32.77 6.57
N VAL A 17 8.62 -32.52 5.87
CA VAL A 17 9.87 -32.00 6.47
C VAL A 17 9.97 -30.49 6.32
N CYS A 18 9.86 -29.96 5.08
CA CYS A 18 9.95 -28.52 4.84
C CYS A 18 8.60 -27.79 4.82
N LEU A 19 7.49 -28.54 4.89
CA LEU A 19 6.11 -28.02 4.86
C LEU A 19 5.79 -27.20 3.61
N ASP A 20 6.47 -27.49 2.50
CA ASP A 20 6.31 -26.85 1.19
C ASP A 20 5.97 -27.91 0.14
N LEU A 21 5.45 -27.49 -1.01
CA LEU A 21 5.15 -28.34 -2.15
C LEU A 21 6.40 -29.13 -2.56
N LEU A 22 6.24 -30.43 -2.82
CA LEU A 22 7.35 -31.33 -3.10
C LEU A 22 8.26 -30.83 -4.24
N LYS A 23 9.53 -30.57 -3.92
CA LYS A 23 10.60 -30.24 -4.87
C LYS A 23 11.46 -31.48 -5.11
N ASP A 24 11.52 -31.93 -6.36
CA ASP A 24 12.09 -33.23 -6.73
C ASP A 24 11.59 -34.36 -5.81
N PRO A 25 10.28 -34.67 -5.86
CA PRO A 25 9.68 -35.65 -4.97
C PRO A 25 10.38 -37.00 -5.07
N VAL A 26 10.64 -37.62 -3.93
CA VAL A 26 11.10 -39.01 -3.80
C VAL A 26 10.14 -39.73 -2.89
N THR A 27 9.81 -40.98 -3.23
CA THR A 27 8.97 -41.84 -2.41
C THR A 27 9.84 -42.94 -1.83
N ILE A 28 9.89 -43.02 -0.50
CA ILE A 28 10.65 -44.06 0.21
C ILE A 28 9.81 -45.33 0.36
N GLN A 29 10.44 -46.44 0.76
CA GLN A 29 9.84 -47.79 0.75
C GLN A 29 8.55 -47.92 1.59
N CYS A 30 8.35 -47.05 2.60
CA CYS A 30 7.13 -47.01 3.38
C CYS A 30 5.97 -46.24 2.71
N GLY A 31 6.15 -45.74 1.47
CA GLY A 31 5.14 -45.00 0.71
C GLY A 31 5.08 -43.49 0.98
N HIS A 32 5.81 -42.98 1.97
CA HIS A 32 5.87 -41.54 2.25
C HIS A 32 6.76 -40.81 1.24
N SER A 33 6.39 -39.58 0.91
CA SER A 33 7.08 -38.78 -0.11
C SER A 33 7.62 -37.47 0.44
N TYR A 34 8.83 -37.12 0.03
CA TYR A 34 9.56 -35.94 0.52
C TYR A 34 10.29 -35.25 -0.63
N CYS A 35 10.72 -34.00 -0.41
CA CYS A 35 11.73 -33.40 -1.27
C CYS A 35 13.03 -34.19 -1.15
N LYS A 36 13.71 -34.45 -2.27
CA LYS A 36 14.97 -35.22 -2.29
C LYS A 36 16.00 -34.68 -1.29
N SER A 37 16.17 -33.36 -1.25
CA SER A 37 17.09 -32.68 -0.32
C SER A 37 16.69 -32.86 1.15
N CYS A 38 15.40 -32.82 1.46
CA CYS A 38 14.89 -32.90 2.82
C CYS A 38 15.16 -34.28 3.45
N ILE A 39 14.78 -35.35 2.76
CA ILE A 39 15.02 -36.71 3.28
C ILE A 39 16.52 -37.07 3.29
N THR A 40 17.29 -36.52 2.33
CA THR A 40 18.75 -36.66 2.34
C THR A 40 19.35 -36.03 3.58
N GLY A 41 18.97 -34.79 3.91
CA GLY A 41 19.43 -34.10 5.11
C GLY A 41 19.03 -34.81 6.42
N CYS A 42 17.82 -35.36 6.51
CA CYS A 42 17.42 -36.17 7.66
C CYS A 42 18.35 -37.39 7.85
N TRP A 43 18.64 -38.12 6.77
CA TRP A 43 19.49 -39.31 6.83
C TRP A 43 20.98 -38.98 7.03
N ASP A 44 21.45 -37.85 6.53
CA ASP A 44 22.83 -37.40 6.76
C ASP A 44 23.10 -37.11 8.24
N GLN A 45 22.08 -36.67 8.99
CA GLN A 45 22.18 -36.48 10.44
C GLN A 45 22.20 -37.81 11.22
N GLU A 46 21.54 -38.85 10.69
CA GLU A 46 21.44 -40.19 11.29
C GLU A 46 22.56 -41.16 10.84
N ASP A 47 23.46 -40.72 9.95
CA ASP A 47 24.45 -41.55 9.25
C ASP A 47 25.41 -42.29 10.22
N GLN A 48 25.66 -41.71 11.40
CA GLN A 48 26.47 -42.33 12.46
C GLN A 48 25.85 -43.62 13.04
N MET A 49 24.52 -43.71 13.05
CA MET A 49 23.78 -44.85 13.61
C MET A 49 23.60 -45.99 12.59
N ARG A 50 23.92 -45.75 11.30
CA ARG A 50 23.73 -46.69 10.16
C ARG A 50 22.31 -47.28 10.04
N VAL A 51 21.34 -46.65 10.69
CA VAL A 51 19.92 -46.99 10.68
C VAL A 51 19.19 -45.71 10.32
N TYR A 52 18.47 -45.74 9.20
CA TYR A 52 17.81 -44.57 8.63
C TYR A 52 16.32 -44.67 8.88
N SER A 53 15.69 -43.63 9.38
CA SER A 53 14.27 -43.66 9.71
C SER A 53 13.41 -42.82 8.76
N CYS A 54 12.16 -43.22 8.59
CA CYS A 54 11.14 -42.38 7.95
C CYS A 54 10.69 -41.28 8.94
N PRO A 55 10.76 -39.98 8.56
CA PRO A 55 10.31 -38.89 9.44
C PRO A 55 8.84 -38.99 9.89
N GLN A 56 7.96 -39.58 9.06
CA GLN A 56 6.52 -39.66 9.34
C GLN A 56 6.12 -40.89 10.15
N CYS A 57 6.52 -42.10 9.73
CA CYS A 57 6.07 -43.35 10.37
C CYS A 57 7.16 -44.05 11.20
N ARG A 58 8.38 -43.51 11.24
CA ARG A 58 9.54 -44.04 11.98
C ARG A 58 9.96 -45.45 11.56
N GLN A 59 9.47 -45.97 10.43
CA GLN A 59 9.97 -47.20 9.83
C GLN A 59 11.47 -47.05 9.54
N THR A 60 12.26 -48.04 9.94
CA THR A 60 13.71 -48.02 9.81
C THR A 60 14.16 -48.79 8.56
N PHE A 61 15.31 -48.39 8.02
CA PHE A 61 15.91 -48.95 6.82
C PHE A 61 17.42 -49.15 7.05
N SER A 62 17.93 -50.31 6.62
CA SER A 62 19.36 -50.61 6.56
C SER A 62 19.59 -51.64 5.44
N PRO A 63 20.44 -51.38 4.43
CA PRO A 63 21.28 -50.19 4.23
C PRO A 63 20.49 -48.93 3.83
N ARG A 64 21.18 -47.79 3.66
CA ARG A 64 20.57 -46.51 3.25
C ARG A 64 19.80 -46.68 1.94
N PRO A 65 18.49 -46.37 1.88
CA PRO A 65 17.74 -46.51 0.64
C PRO A 65 18.25 -45.58 -0.46
N ALA A 66 18.31 -46.08 -1.69
CA ALA A 66 18.57 -45.23 -2.86
C ALA A 66 17.35 -44.35 -3.15
N LEU A 67 17.58 -43.05 -3.36
CA LEU A 67 16.53 -42.08 -3.65
C LEU A 67 16.43 -41.81 -5.15
N ALA A 68 15.37 -42.32 -5.77
CA ALA A 68 15.00 -42.01 -7.15
C ALA A 68 13.85 -40.99 -7.18
N ARG A 69 13.91 -40.06 -8.14
CA ARG A 69 12.85 -39.08 -8.35
C ARG A 69 11.57 -39.79 -8.78
N ASN A 70 10.47 -39.51 -8.09
CA ASN A 70 9.15 -39.94 -8.49
C ASN A 70 8.63 -39.02 -9.61
N THR A 71 8.71 -39.50 -10.85
CA THR A 71 8.32 -38.74 -12.05
C THR A 71 6.83 -38.42 -12.09
N MET A 72 5.98 -39.32 -11.60
CA MET A 72 4.53 -39.12 -11.54
C MET A 72 4.17 -38.00 -10.57
N LEU A 73 4.70 -38.03 -9.35
CA LEU A 73 4.49 -36.95 -8.37
C LEU A 73 5.04 -35.62 -8.89
N ALA A 74 6.21 -35.65 -9.53
CA ALA A 74 6.79 -34.45 -10.14
C ALA A 74 5.86 -33.87 -11.22
N GLU A 75 5.32 -34.70 -12.11
CA GLU A 75 4.41 -34.24 -13.17
C GLU A 75 3.09 -33.69 -12.61
N LEU A 76 2.52 -34.34 -11.58
CA LEU A 76 1.30 -33.87 -10.91
C LEU A 76 1.52 -32.52 -10.21
N VAL A 77 2.63 -32.37 -9.50
CA VAL A 77 3.04 -31.10 -8.88
C VAL A 77 3.22 -30.00 -9.92
N GLU A 78 3.83 -30.31 -11.07
CA GLU A 78 3.99 -29.33 -12.15
C GLU A 78 2.66 -28.97 -12.84
N LYS A 79 1.76 -29.94 -13.03
CA LYS A 79 0.41 -29.68 -13.55
C LYS A 79 -0.41 -28.84 -12.57
N LEU A 80 -0.28 -29.08 -11.27
CA LEU A 80 -0.91 -28.29 -10.23
C LEU A 80 -0.43 -26.83 -10.32
N LYS A 81 0.88 -26.59 -10.34
CA LYS A 81 1.48 -25.25 -10.53
C LYS A 81 0.98 -24.54 -11.81
N LYS A 82 0.78 -25.28 -12.91
CA LYS A 82 0.29 -24.72 -14.19
C LYS A 82 -1.22 -24.45 -14.19
N THR A 83 -2.00 -25.26 -13.49
CA THR A 83 -3.46 -25.09 -13.37
C THR A 83 -3.81 -23.91 -12.44
N GLU A 84 -2.88 -23.52 -11.56
CA GLU A 84 -2.98 -22.32 -10.72
C GLU A 84 -2.70 -21.00 -11.44
N LEU A 85 -2.35 -21.01 -12.72
CA LEU A 85 -2.25 -19.80 -13.55
C LEU A 85 -3.47 -19.62 -14.47
N PRO A 86 -4.68 -19.33 -13.96
CA PRO A 86 -5.61 -18.49 -14.69
C PRO A 86 -5.06 -17.06 -14.68
N ALA A 87 -4.89 -16.52 -15.88
CA ALA A 87 -4.79 -15.10 -16.14
C ALA A 87 -6.04 -14.39 -15.59
N ASP A 88 -5.98 -13.92 -14.35
CA ASP A 88 -6.77 -12.79 -13.84
C ASP A 88 -6.31 -12.41 -12.44
N CYS A 89 -5.50 -11.36 -12.35
CA CYS A 89 -5.54 -10.37 -11.27
C CYS A 89 -4.56 -9.25 -11.60
N TYR A 90 -5.04 -8.24 -12.34
CA TYR A 90 -4.37 -6.94 -12.43
C TYR A 90 -3.95 -6.49 -11.03
N ALA A 91 -2.67 -6.18 -10.85
CA ALA A 91 -2.19 -5.61 -9.59
C ALA A 91 -2.82 -4.25 -9.40
N GLY A 92 -3.56 -4.08 -8.31
CA GLY A 92 -3.94 -2.77 -7.82
C GLY A 92 -2.75 -2.14 -7.08
N ALA A 93 -2.76 -0.81 -6.95
CA ALA A 93 -1.85 -0.14 -6.04
C ALA A 93 -2.19 -0.57 -4.59
N GLY A 94 -1.30 -1.34 -3.95
CA GLY A 94 -1.47 -1.81 -2.57
C GLY A 94 -1.31 -3.31 -2.36
N ASP A 95 -1.13 -4.11 -3.42
CA ASP A 95 -1.00 -5.57 -3.30
C ASP A 95 0.38 -6.00 -2.73
N VAL A 96 0.37 -6.85 -1.70
CA VAL A 96 1.57 -7.43 -1.03
C VAL A 96 1.87 -8.83 -1.60
N GLN A 97 3.01 -9.46 -1.31
CA GLN A 97 3.36 -10.84 -1.69
C GLN A 97 3.13 -11.83 -0.53
N CYS A 98 3.00 -13.13 -0.82
CA CYS A 98 2.92 -14.17 0.21
C CYS A 98 4.30 -14.40 0.73
N ASP A 99 4.38 -14.59 2.03
CA ASP A 99 5.60 -15.11 2.62
C ASP A 99 5.71 -16.64 2.44
N VAL A 100 4.59 -17.32 2.10
CA VAL A 100 4.53 -18.79 2.00
C VAL A 100 4.59 -19.31 0.55
N CYS A 101 4.08 -18.55 -0.42
CA CYS A 101 4.07 -18.95 -1.84
C CYS A 101 4.46 -17.83 -2.81
N THR A 102 4.99 -18.23 -3.96
CA THR A 102 5.34 -17.33 -5.06
C THR A 102 4.15 -16.89 -5.93
N GLY A 103 2.94 -17.34 -5.62
CA GLY A 103 1.75 -17.07 -6.43
C GLY A 103 0.54 -16.60 -5.62
N ARG A 104 -0.07 -15.50 -6.08
CA ARG A 104 -1.34 -14.87 -5.64
C ARG A 104 -1.23 -13.78 -4.56
N LYS A 105 -2.23 -12.89 -4.58
CA LYS A 105 -2.37 -11.66 -3.78
C LYS A 105 -3.40 -11.84 -2.64
N TYR A 106 -3.29 -11.01 -1.61
CA TYR A 106 -3.64 -11.29 -0.20
C TYR A 106 -5.06 -10.92 0.19
N LYS A 107 -5.49 -11.46 1.34
CA LYS A 107 -6.63 -10.93 2.11
C LYS A 107 -6.27 -10.45 3.51
N ALA A 108 -5.20 -10.95 4.14
CA ALA A 108 -4.81 -10.54 5.50
C ALA A 108 -3.33 -10.77 5.85
N SER A 109 -2.83 -10.02 6.83
CA SER A 109 -1.55 -10.22 7.49
C SER A 109 -1.75 -10.58 8.97
N CYS A 110 -0.90 -11.44 9.52
CA CYS A 110 -0.91 -11.79 10.94
C CYS A 110 0.13 -10.97 11.71
N LEU A 111 -0.31 -10.17 12.67
CA LEU A 111 0.56 -9.31 13.49
C LEU A 111 1.39 -10.08 14.53
N VAL A 112 1.08 -11.36 14.76
CA VAL A 112 1.82 -12.23 15.67
C VAL A 112 2.91 -13.00 14.90
N CYS A 113 2.57 -13.53 13.73
CA CYS A 113 3.52 -14.27 12.88
C CYS A 113 4.35 -13.36 11.98
N LEU A 114 3.98 -12.08 11.85
CA LEU A 114 4.60 -11.09 10.97
C LEU A 114 4.65 -11.52 9.49
N ASN A 115 3.62 -12.27 9.07
CA ASN A 115 3.51 -12.80 7.72
C ASN A 115 2.19 -12.37 7.08
N SER A 116 2.22 -12.20 5.77
CA SER A 116 1.07 -11.98 4.90
C SER A 116 0.67 -13.29 4.22
N TYR A 117 -0.62 -13.62 4.30
CA TYR A 117 -1.16 -14.88 3.76
C TYR A 117 -2.19 -14.65 2.65
N CYS A 118 -2.04 -15.41 1.55
CA CYS A 118 -3.09 -15.51 0.55
C CYS A 118 -4.28 -16.25 1.17
N GLN A 119 -5.46 -16.19 0.56
CA GLN A 119 -6.68 -16.77 1.15
C GLN A 119 -6.49 -18.23 1.61
N ASN A 120 -5.85 -19.06 0.80
CA ASN A 120 -5.65 -20.47 1.11
C ASN A 120 -4.71 -20.66 2.31
N HIS A 121 -3.58 -19.95 2.33
CA HIS A 121 -2.64 -20.00 3.45
C HIS A 121 -3.21 -19.35 4.72
N LEU A 122 -4.13 -18.40 4.59
CA LEU A 122 -4.83 -17.81 5.72
C LEU A 122 -5.80 -18.81 6.35
N GLU A 123 -6.59 -19.51 5.53
CA GLU A 123 -7.50 -20.56 6.00
C GLU A 123 -6.72 -21.71 6.67
N GLN A 124 -5.58 -22.11 6.11
CA GLN A 124 -4.68 -23.08 6.73
C GLN A 124 -4.12 -22.57 8.05
N HIS A 125 -3.63 -21.32 8.10
CA HIS A 125 -3.15 -20.68 9.32
C HIS A 125 -4.24 -20.67 10.41
N GLU A 126 -5.46 -20.23 10.10
CA GLU A 126 -6.59 -20.24 11.03
C GLU A 126 -6.95 -21.65 11.50
N SER A 127 -6.88 -22.65 10.61
CA SER A 127 -7.15 -24.05 10.93
C SER A 127 -6.12 -24.65 11.89
N TRP A 128 -4.83 -24.30 11.72
CA TRP A 128 -3.71 -24.79 12.54
C TRP A 128 -3.68 -24.11 13.90
N PHE A 129 -4.00 -22.81 13.95
CA PHE A 129 -4.04 -22.04 15.18
C PHE A 129 -5.43 -22.01 15.83
N ARG A 130 -6.31 -22.99 15.54
CA ARG A 130 -7.62 -23.12 16.20
C ARG A 130 -7.46 -23.09 17.73
N GLY A 131 -7.98 -22.03 18.34
CA GLY A 131 -7.92 -21.79 19.79
C GLY A 131 -6.84 -20.81 20.27
N LYS A 132 -5.88 -20.40 19.41
CA LYS A 132 -4.95 -19.30 19.70
C LYS A 132 -5.40 -18.05 18.93
N ARG A 133 -5.65 -16.94 19.63
CA ARG A 133 -6.00 -15.67 18.99
C ARG A 133 -4.76 -15.06 18.35
N HIS A 134 -4.62 -15.22 17.05
CA HIS A 134 -3.68 -14.45 16.24
C HIS A 134 -4.41 -13.23 15.68
N ASN A 135 -3.86 -12.03 15.88
CA ASN A 135 -4.46 -10.79 15.39
C ASN A 135 -4.21 -10.66 13.88
N LEU A 136 -5.26 -10.85 13.08
CA LEU A 136 -5.25 -10.64 11.64
C LEU A 136 -5.67 -9.21 11.32
N THR A 137 -4.95 -8.56 10.42
CA THR A 137 -5.29 -7.25 9.86
C THR A 137 -5.35 -7.32 8.34
N GLU A 138 -5.91 -6.30 7.71
CA GLU A 138 -5.81 -6.13 6.25
C GLU A 138 -4.34 -6.22 5.82
N ALA A 139 -4.11 -6.84 4.65
CA ALA A 139 -2.76 -7.07 4.18
C ALA A 139 -2.03 -5.74 3.97
N THR A 140 -0.86 -5.59 4.60
CA THR A 140 -0.05 -4.37 4.48
C THR A 140 1.38 -4.73 4.13
N GLY A 141 1.97 -4.04 3.16
CA GLY A 141 3.39 -4.21 2.81
C GLY A 141 4.34 -3.64 3.88
N ARG A 142 3.77 -3.00 4.92
CA ARG A 142 4.48 -2.27 5.96
C ARG A 142 4.34 -2.92 7.34
N LEU A 143 4.23 -4.24 7.40
CA LEU A 143 4.16 -4.96 8.69
C LEU A 143 5.33 -4.64 9.60
N GLN A 144 6.54 -4.51 9.03
CA GLN A 144 7.74 -4.19 9.80
C GLN A 144 7.66 -2.80 10.46
N GLU A 145 6.93 -1.85 9.87
CA GLU A 145 6.72 -0.53 10.47
C GLU A 145 5.78 -0.57 11.69
N MET A 146 5.03 -1.66 11.89
CA MET A 146 4.16 -1.86 13.04
C MET A 146 4.87 -2.49 14.25
N ILE A 147 6.17 -2.78 14.11
CA ILE A 147 6.98 -3.45 15.13
C ILE A 147 8.01 -2.49 15.69
N CYS A 148 8.13 -2.47 17.02
CA CYS A 148 9.17 -1.74 17.71
C CYS A 148 10.53 -2.36 17.40
N GLN A 149 11.44 -1.57 16.81
CA GLN A 149 12.79 -2.03 16.46
C GLN A 149 13.64 -2.41 17.69
N LYS A 150 13.37 -1.84 18.86
CA LYS A 150 14.13 -2.12 20.10
C LYS A 150 13.66 -3.39 20.83
N HIS A 151 12.36 -3.68 20.74
CA HIS A 151 11.71 -4.68 21.60
C HIS A 151 11.03 -5.80 20.82
N GLU A 152 10.96 -5.69 19.49
CA GLU A 152 10.29 -6.64 18.59
C GLU A 152 8.84 -6.93 19.01
N LYS A 153 8.16 -5.90 19.55
CA LYS A 153 6.75 -5.93 19.97
C LYS A 153 5.93 -4.96 19.16
N LEU A 154 4.63 -5.26 19.00
CA LEU A 154 3.68 -4.40 18.31
C LEU A 154 3.60 -3.00 18.92
N LEU A 155 3.49 -2.01 18.05
CA LEU A 155 3.31 -0.61 18.41
C LEU A 155 1.84 -0.31 18.74
N GLU A 156 1.41 -0.77 19.92
CA GLU A 156 0.01 -0.67 20.37
C GLU A 156 -0.32 0.59 21.17
N VAL A 157 0.69 1.42 21.49
CA VAL A 157 0.54 2.64 22.29
C VAL A 157 0.98 3.85 21.47
N PHE A 158 0.31 4.98 21.64
CA PHE A 158 0.67 6.26 21.06
C PHE A 158 1.12 7.21 22.18
N CYS A 159 2.36 7.69 22.08
CA CYS A 159 2.87 8.74 22.96
C CYS A 159 2.49 10.11 22.38
N ARG A 160 1.69 10.87 23.10
CA ARG A 160 1.27 12.23 22.71
C ARG A 160 2.39 13.24 22.87
N THR A 161 3.24 13.07 23.87
CA THR A 161 4.40 13.95 24.12
C THR A 161 5.36 13.95 22.92
N ASP A 162 5.71 12.77 22.41
CA ASP A 162 6.67 12.63 21.28
C ASP A 162 5.99 12.40 19.93
N GLN A 163 4.65 12.35 19.91
CA GLN A 163 3.82 12.09 18.72
C GLN A 163 4.22 10.84 17.92
N LYS A 164 4.54 9.74 18.61
CA LYS A 164 4.98 8.49 17.98
C LYS A 164 4.27 7.25 18.53
N TYR A 165 4.17 6.23 17.69
CA TYR A 165 3.72 4.91 18.12
C TYR A 165 4.87 4.15 18.78
N ILE A 166 4.61 3.54 19.93
CA ILE A 166 5.55 2.80 20.77
C ILE A 166 4.94 1.47 21.22
N CYS A 167 5.78 0.51 21.61
CA CYS A 167 5.30 -0.73 22.23
C CYS A 167 5.12 -0.55 23.75
N VAL A 168 4.49 -1.54 24.39
CA VAL A 168 4.25 -1.51 25.85
C VAL A 168 5.54 -1.44 26.65
N LEU A 169 6.63 -2.10 26.24
CA LEU A 169 7.90 -2.02 26.98
C LEU A 169 8.50 -0.60 26.94
N CYS A 170 8.44 0.07 25.79
CA CYS A 170 8.84 1.47 25.68
C CYS A 170 8.07 2.41 26.64
N THR A 171 6.82 2.10 26.98
CA THR A 171 6.04 2.89 27.96
C THR A 171 6.59 2.75 29.37
N MET A 172 7.25 1.64 29.69
CA MET A 172 7.80 1.39 31.04
C MET A 172 9.22 1.92 31.18
N ASP A 173 9.95 2.04 30.07
CA ASP A 173 11.33 2.51 30.00
C ASP A 173 11.41 3.99 29.61
N GLU A 174 11.66 4.28 28.32
CA GLU A 174 11.95 5.62 27.80
C GLU A 174 10.77 6.59 27.90
N HIS A 175 9.53 6.08 27.93
CA HIS A 175 8.30 6.90 27.91
C HIS A 175 7.51 6.85 29.23
N LYS A 176 8.14 6.47 30.34
CA LYS A 176 7.47 6.25 31.63
C LYS A 176 6.63 7.42 32.14
N ASN A 177 7.05 8.65 31.85
CA ASN A 177 6.40 9.87 32.34
C ASN A 177 5.71 10.67 31.22
N HIS A 178 5.57 10.09 30.02
CA HIS A 178 4.94 10.78 28.91
C HIS A 178 3.43 10.56 28.90
N ASP A 179 2.68 11.50 28.31
CA ASP A 179 1.25 11.29 28.05
C ASP A 179 1.11 10.22 26.98
N THR A 180 0.49 9.10 27.33
CA THR A 180 0.32 7.95 26.44
C THR A 180 -1.13 7.51 26.41
N VAL A 181 -1.58 7.09 25.24
CA VAL A 181 -2.91 6.54 24.99
C VAL A 181 -2.81 5.30 24.12
N SER A 182 -3.83 4.46 24.07
CA SER A 182 -3.81 3.32 23.15
C SER A 182 -3.81 3.80 21.69
N ALA A 183 -3.13 3.06 20.82
CA ALA A 183 -3.12 3.33 19.38
C ALA A 183 -4.54 3.34 18.79
N ALA A 184 -5.43 2.47 19.30
CA ALA A 184 -6.83 2.42 18.91
C ALA A 184 -7.58 3.71 19.27
N ALA A 185 -7.42 4.21 20.50
CA ALA A 185 -8.06 5.46 20.93
C ALA A 185 -7.56 6.65 20.10
N GLN A 186 -6.25 6.74 19.86
CA GLN A 186 -5.67 7.80 19.03
C GLN A 186 -6.20 7.76 17.60
N ARG A 187 -6.34 6.56 17.00
CA ARG A 187 -6.92 6.42 15.65
C ARG A 187 -8.36 6.92 15.60
N THR A 188 -9.18 6.54 16.57
CA THR A 188 -10.59 7.00 16.65
C THR A 188 -10.67 8.52 16.74
N GLU A 189 -9.86 9.15 17.58
CA GLU A 189 -9.82 10.60 17.74
C GLU A 189 -9.37 11.29 16.44
N LYS A 190 -8.27 10.82 15.82
CA LYS A 190 -7.80 11.37 14.54
C LYS A 190 -8.81 11.18 13.41
N GLN A 191 -9.50 10.04 13.37
CA GLN A 191 -10.55 9.80 12.38
C GLN A 191 -11.72 10.75 12.56
N LYS A 192 -12.11 11.06 13.79
CA LYS A 192 -13.15 12.05 14.09
C LYS A 192 -12.72 13.45 13.62
N GLN A 193 -11.52 13.89 13.98
CA GLN A 193 -10.97 15.19 13.55
C GLN A 193 -10.93 15.32 12.03
N LEU A 194 -10.54 14.26 11.32
CA LEU A 194 -10.54 14.23 9.85
C LEU A 194 -11.95 14.38 9.27
N LYS A 195 -12.94 13.65 9.81
CA LYS A 195 -14.34 13.75 9.37
C LYS A 195 -14.92 15.15 9.58
N GLU A 196 -14.61 15.79 10.71
CA GLU A 196 -15.03 17.16 11.00
C GLU A 196 -14.39 18.15 10.03
N THR A 197 -13.07 18.06 9.83
CA THR A 197 -12.32 18.88 8.88
C THR A 197 -12.86 18.74 7.45
N GLN A 198 -13.16 17.50 7.03
CA GLN A 198 -13.76 17.22 5.73
C GLN A 198 -15.13 17.89 5.57
N LYS A 199 -15.99 17.82 6.60
CA LYS A 199 -17.30 18.51 6.58
C LYS A 199 -17.12 20.02 6.46
N THR A 200 -16.19 20.61 7.21
CA THR A 200 -15.89 22.05 7.12
C THR A 200 -15.44 22.44 5.71
N PHE A 201 -14.57 21.65 5.07
CA PHE A 201 -14.15 21.92 3.70
C PHE A 201 -15.31 21.79 2.70
N GLN A 202 -16.16 20.76 2.83
CA GLN A 202 -17.34 20.61 1.98
C GLN A 202 -18.30 21.80 2.10
N GLN A 203 -18.56 22.28 3.33
CA GLN A 203 -19.40 23.45 3.55
C GLN A 203 -18.79 24.71 2.91
N ARG A 204 -17.47 24.90 3.05
CA ARG A 204 -16.77 26.04 2.43
C ARG A 204 -16.86 25.98 0.90
N ILE A 205 -16.71 24.80 0.30
CA ILE A 205 -16.84 24.62 -1.15
C ILE A 205 -18.26 24.96 -1.60
N GLN A 206 -19.28 24.41 -0.95
CA GLN A 206 -20.69 24.71 -1.27
C GLN A 206 -21.02 26.20 -1.13
N GLN A 207 -20.47 26.87 -0.12
CA GLN A 207 -20.65 28.32 0.03
C GLN A 207 -20.01 29.08 -1.12
N ARG A 208 -18.77 28.72 -1.51
CA ARG A 208 -18.09 29.35 -2.64
C ARG A 208 -18.80 29.11 -3.97
N GLU A 209 -19.39 27.94 -4.18
CA GLU A 209 -20.21 27.65 -5.36
C GLU A 209 -21.44 28.55 -5.42
N LYS A 210 -22.12 28.76 -4.28
CA LYS A 210 -23.26 29.70 -4.18
C LYS A 210 -22.83 31.14 -4.43
N ASP A 211 -21.74 31.59 -3.81
CA ASP A 211 -21.19 32.93 -4.01
C ASP A 211 -20.86 33.18 -5.50
N LEU A 212 -20.26 32.18 -6.17
CA LEU A 212 -19.96 32.25 -7.60
C LEU A 212 -21.22 32.31 -8.45
N GLN A 213 -22.27 31.56 -8.11
CA GLN A 213 -23.54 31.60 -8.82
C GLN A 213 -24.21 32.98 -8.71
N GLN A 214 -24.26 33.55 -7.51
CA GLN A 214 -24.78 34.89 -7.27
C GLN A 214 -23.99 35.96 -8.03
N LEU A 215 -22.66 35.83 -8.07
CA LEU A 215 -21.81 36.76 -8.82
C LEU A 215 -22.09 36.69 -10.32
N ARG A 216 -22.28 35.49 -10.89
CA ARG A 216 -22.66 35.33 -12.32
C ARG A 216 -23.98 36.02 -12.63
N GLU A 217 -24.99 35.83 -11.78
CA GLU A 217 -26.31 36.46 -11.94
C GLU A 217 -26.23 37.99 -11.85
N ALA A 218 -25.45 38.53 -10.91
CA ALA A 218 -25.22 39.97 -10.79
C ALA A 218 -24.54 40.55 -12.04
N VAL A 219 -23.52 39.87 -12.57
CA VAL A 219 -22.83 40.29 -13.79
C VAL A 219 -23.78 40.32 -14.99
N GLU A 220 -24.63 39.30 -15.16
CA GLU A 220 -25.59 39.26 -16.27
C GLU A 220 -26.65 40.35 -16.13
N SER A 221 -27.18 40.58 -14.92
CA SER A 221 -28.11 41.67 -14.63
C SER A 221 -27.51 43.05 -14.96
N HIS A 222 -26.24 43.26 -14.62
CA HIS A 222 -25.51 44.47 -14.97
C HIS A 222 -25.35 44.63 -16.49
N LYS A 223 -25.03 43.56 -17.20
CA LYS A 223 -24.91 43.55 -18.67
C LYS A 223 -26.23 43.95 -19.34
N VAL A 224 -27.34 43.32 -18.97
CA VAL A 224 -28.69 43.64 -19.49
C VAL A 224 -29.06 45.10 -19.17
N SER A 225 -28.75 45.57 -17.96
CA SER A 225 -29.01 46.96 -17.56
C SER A 225 -28.22 47.97 -18.39
N LEU A 226 -26.96 47.67 -18.74
CA LEU A 226 -26.14 48.50 -19.61
C LEU A 226 -26.67 48.52 -21.05
N GLU A 227 -27.11 47.37 -21.58
CA GLU A 227 -27.72 47.27 -22.91
C GLU A 227 -29.04 48.06 -22.98
N LYS A 228 -29.88 47.99 -21.95
CA LYS A 228 -31.11 48.79 -21.84
C LYS A 228 -30.80 50.30 -21.75
N LYS A 229 -29.79 50.71 -20.98
CA LYS A 229 -29.35 52.13 -20.93
C LYS A 229 -28.80 52.61 -22.27
N ARG A 230 -28.18 51.73 -23.07
CA ARG A 230 -27.74 52.04 -24.44
C ARG A 230 -28.92 52.20 -25.41
N SER A 231 -29.99 51.41 -25.29
CA SER A 231 -31.18 51.54 -26.15
C SER A 231 -32.06 52.75 -25.78
N PHE A 232 -32.06 53.17 -24.52
CA PHE A 232 -32.82 54.33 -24.03
C PHE A 232 -32.09 55.68 -24.17
N ARG A 233 -30.91 55.73 -24.79
CA ARG A 233 -30.24 57.01 -25.05
C ARG A 233 -31.07 57.76 -26.10
N PRO A 234 -31.73 58.88 -25.76
CA PRO A 234 -32.45 59.65 -26.78
C PRO A 234 -31.43 60.09 -27.83
N PHE A 235 -31.77 59.96 -29.10
CA PHE A 235 -31.11 60.71 -30.16
C PHE A 235 -31.29 62.20 -29.81
N LEU A 236 -30.31 62.79 -29.13
CA LEU A 236 -30.16 64.23 -29.07
C LEU A 236 -29.77 64.66 -30.49
N VAL A 237 -30.78 64.90 -31.31
CA VAL A 237 -30.62 65.56 -32.61
C VAL A 237 -30.10 66.97 -32.31
N PRO A 238 -28.90 67.36 -32.77
CA PRO A 238 -28.46 68.73 -32.63
C PRO A 238 -29.43 69.61 -33.41
N LYS A 239 -30.16 70.51 -32.74
CA LYS A 239 -30.83 71.61 -33.43
C LYS A 239 -29.74 72.51 -34.00
N LEU A 240 -29.47 72.36 -35.30
CA LEU A 240 -28.76 73.35 -36.09
C LEU A 240 -29.72 74.52 -36.35
N SER A 241 -29.54 75.61 -35.61
CA SER A 241 -30.03 76.93 -36.03
C SER A 241 -28.97 77.99 -35.67
N GLY A 242 -28.32 78.55 -36.70
CA GLY A 242 -27.66 79.86 -36.64
C GLY A 242 -26.12 79.89 -36.64
N SER A 243 -25.53 80.16 -37.80
CA SER A 243 -24.15 80.67 -38.03
C SER A 243 -23.92 82.07 -37.40
N PRO A 244 -22.72 82.70 -37.55
CA PRO A 244 -21.36 82.25 -37.27
C PRO A 244 -20.56 83.27 -36.40
N ASN A 245 -19.48 82.84 -35.74
CA ASN A 245 -18.12 83.40 -35.93
C ASN A 245 -17.16 83.08 -34.78
N HIS A 246 -16.03 82.50 -35.20
CA HIS A 246 -14.65 82.79 -34.78
C HIS A 246 -14.27 82.67 -33.28
N TYR A 247 -13.60 81.53 -33.04
CA TYR A 247 -12.40 81.30 -32.24
C TYR A 247 -12.33 81.91 -30.84
N GLY A 248 -12.65 81.07 -29.85
CA GLY A 248 -12.23 81.22 -28.47
C GLY A 248 -11.71 79.88 -27.94
N ILE A 249 -10.41 79.81 -27.69
CA ILE A 249 -9.73 78.77 -26.89
C ILE A 249 -10.30 78.83 -25.45
N PRO A 250 -10.57 77.69 -24.76
CA PRO A 250 -9.77 77.43 -23.57
C PRO A 250 -9.56 75.95 -23.16
N LEU A 251 -8.30 75.65 -22.82
CA LEU A 251 -7.81 75.14 -21.52
C LEU A 251 -8.52 73.95 -20.85
N LEU A 252 -7.79 72.82 -20.88
CA LEU A 252 -7.36 71.97 -19.75
C LEU A 252 -8.11 72.10 -18.42
N LEU A 253 -8.63 70.96 -17.92
CA LEU A 253 -8.79 70.59 -16.50
C LEU A 253 -9.00 69.06 -16.39
N PRO A 254 -8.82 68.43 -15.22
CA PRO A 254 -7.72 67.50 -14.97
C PRO A 254 -8.15 66.03 -14.87
N SER A 255 -7.19 65.13 -15.10
CA SER A 255 -7.35 63.68 -14.94
C SER A 255 -7.37 63.28 -13.45
N PRO A 256 -8.36 62.51 -12.96
CA PRO A 256 -8.23 61.82 -11.69
C PRO A 256 -7.57 60.45 -11.88
N ALA A 257 -6.76 60.12 -10.88
CA ALA A 257 -5.83 59.01 -10.81
C ALA A 257 -6.48 57.61 -10.88
N SER A 258 -5.74 56.66 -11.46
CA SER A 258 -6.05 55.24 -11.44
C SER A 258 -5.93 54.66 -10.02
N PRO A 259 -6.84 53.77 -9.57
CA PRO A 259 -6.68 53.09 -8.29
C PRO A 259 -5.56 52.06 -8.35
N LEU A 260 -4.70 52.10 -7.34
CA LEU A 260 -3.63 51.16 -7.05
C LEU A 260 -4.19 49.74 -6.81
N ILE A 261 -3.59 48.76 -7.46
CA ILE A 261 -3.84 47.33 -7.25
C ILE A 261 -3.14 46.91 -5.94
N PRO A 262 -3.81 46.24 -4.99
CA PRO A 262 -3.15 45.71 -3.80
C PRO A 262 -2.23 44.53 -4.13
N PRO A 263 -1.12 44.34 -3.41
CA PRO A 263 -0.17 43.26 -3.69
C PRO A 263 -0.75 41.89 -3.31
N GLU A 264 -0.47 40.89 -4.14
CA GLU A 264 -0.81 39.49 -3.86
C GLU A 264 -0.05 38.96 -2.63
N PRO A 265 -0.66 38.05 -1.84
CA PRO A 265 0.05 37.40 -0.74
C PRO A 265 1.14 36.44 -1.27
N PRO A 266 2.24 36.25 -0.52
CA PRO A 266 3.37 35.46 -0.99
C PRO A 266 2.99 33.98 -1.16
N PHE A 267 3.33 33.44 -2.32
CA PHE A 267 3.37 32.00 -2.57
C PHE A 267 4.32 31.36 -1.55
N PHE A 268 3.77 30.56 -0.64
CA PHE A 268 4.58 29.60 0.11
C PHE A 268 5.05 28.51 -0.86
N CYS A 269 6.33 28.56 -1.24
CA CYS A 269 7.02 27.44 -1.86
C CYS A 269 7.01 26.25 -0.90
N ALA A 270 6.39 25.14 -1.31
CA ALA A 270 6.68 23.84 -0.73
C ALA A 270 8.13 23.45 -1.08
N PRO A 271 8.91 22.86 -0.15
CA PRO A 271 10.31 22.57 -0.38
C PRO A 271 10.49 21.49 -1.44
N ALA A 272 11.40 21.77 -2.38
CA ALA A 272 11.98 20.81 -3.31
C ALA A 272 12.79 19.77 -2.53
N ASN A 273 12.46 18.49 -2.71
CA ASN A 273 13.32 17.39 -2.29
C ASN A 273 14.40 17.21 -3.37
N ASP A 274 15.50 17.94 -3.23
CA ASP A 274 16.76 17.65 -3.90
C ASP A 274 17.57 16.69 -3.02
N MET A 275 17.69 15.44 -3.46
CA MET A 275 18.81 14.55 -3.17
C MET A 275 19.11 13.73 -4.42
N ALA A 276 19.49 14.42 -5.49
CA ALA A 276 20.33 13.86 -6.53
C ALA A 276 21.80 13.98 -6.05
N GLY A 277 22.29 12.93 -5.40
CA GLY A 277 23.70 12.75 -5.07
C GLY A 277 24.34 11.82 -6.08
N CYS A 278 25.29 12.36 -6.85
CA CYS A 278 26.11 11.68 -7.83
C CYS A 278 26.86 10.46 -7.24
N GLU A 279 26.77 9.31 -7.92
CA GLU A 279 27.82 8.28 -7.89
C GLU A 279 29.05 8.75 -8.68
N PRO A 280 30.27 8.51 -8.18
CA PRO A 280 31.45 8.34 -9.02
C PRO A 280 31.80 6.85 -9.18
N PRO A 281 32.59 6.50 -10.22
CA PRO A 281 32.53 5.20 -10.86
C PRO A 281 33.36 4.11 -10.17
N HIS A 282 32.91 2.87 -10.37
CA HIS A 282 33.74 1.66 -10.26
C HIS A 282 35.10 1.83 -10.94
N PRO A 283 36.15 1.25 -10.34
CA PRO A 283 37.18 0.56 -11.10
C PRO A 283 37.07 -0.95 -10.87
N ALA A 284 36.90 -1.67 -11.97
CA ALA A 284 37.20 -3.08 -12.05
C ALA A 284 38.66 -3.33 -11.64
N ARG A 285 38.88 -4.32 -10.78
CA ARG A 285 40.13 -5.08 -10.77
C ARG A 285 39.88 -6.49 -10.23
N PHE A 286 39.98 -7.43 -11.16
CA PHE A 286 40.44 -8.79 -10.92
C PHE A 286 41.61 -8.80 -9.93
N LEU A 287 41.63 -9.76 -9.00
CA LEU A 287 42.79 -10.62 -8.77
C LEU A 287 42.36 -11.89 -8.02
N CYS A 288 42.79 -13.00 -8.61
CA CYS A 288 42.79 -14.37 -8.13
C CYS A 288 43.90 -14.56 -7.09
N GLY A 289 43.74 -15.50 -6.14
CA GLY A 289 44.88 -16.11 -5.43
C GLY A 289 44.68 -16.42 -3.94
N ALA A 290 44.70 -17.72 -3.63
CA ALA A 290 45.25 -18.43 -2.44
C ALA A 290 45.11 -17.78 -1.04
N VAL A 291 44.61 -18.45 0.00
CA VAL A 291 45.08 -19.72 0.62
C VAL A 291 43.91 -20.36 1.36
#